data_AF-A0A3M7SZZ4-F1
#
_entry.id   AF-A0A3M7SZZ4-F1
#
_cell.length_a   1.000
_cell.length_b   1.000
_cell.length_c   1.000
_cell.angle_alpha   90.00
_cell.angle_beta   90.00
_cell.angle_gamma   90.00
#
_symmetry.space_group_name_H-M   'P 1'
#
loop_
_entity.id
_entity.type
_entity.pdbx_description
1 polymer ?
#
loop_
_entity_poly.entity_id
_entity_poly.type
_entity_poly.pdbx_seq_one_letter_code
_entity_poly.pdbx_strand_id
1 'polypeptide(L)'
;MVTELLSIKNEELVIVCDGTYTRIEKIQNNNFQYKSWSVQKSTSLLKHFIICCSDGYIIDCYGSFSANMNDACIFEYILKTDLALKEKILLPGKQISFSIEIYLKGFRDVVLQLREKYDFDVKIPTCQQFLNNDLDESNLKSKQLSTKQANETRMVTKCRFIVEKKIGEIKKFRALENVRNTAIGHMQIDYRIASAMINFSHISCSPDGNHGKKIARRMIRKSKITKNELEFLIGKHLETKLIASISISSIVDFPILRPKQMMRKLFLGSYQLKQARAYADDLLFNKTAYIVSSRLMKNMSNRVLTDEYENSKILAFEIISRHRRSKNNLKDIGQTSYVKQFKNTYKVFIKYIPGLNHSKSIQAHICTCLSGRRIVGCCSHVATVIYYLSYLKYRTLGIISKGRHLNEIPIDMQNQQLPNKPKNIKGK
;
A
#
# COMPACT_ATOMS: atom_id res chain seq x y z
N MET A 1 -7.98 18.10 -0.64
CA MET A 1 -8.39 16.67 -0.55
C MET A 1 -8.45 16.25 0.91
N VAL A 2 -7.36 16.45 1.65
CA VAL A 2 -7.25 16.18 3.09
C VAL A 2 -8.36 16.89 3.88
N THR A 3 -8.54 18.20 3.67
CA THR A 3 -9.63 19.00 4.29
C THR A 3 -10.99 18.34 4.20
N GLU A 4 -11.37 17.92 2.99
CA GLU A 4 -12.66 17.26 2.75
C GLU A 4 -12.71 15.85 3.34
N LEU A 5 -11.61 15.09 3.27
CA LEU A 5 -11.56 13.69 3.70
C LEU A 5 -11.74 13.55 5.22
N LEU A 6 -11.33 14.56 5.97
CA LEU A 6 -11.24 14.56 7.42
C LEU A 6 -12.16 15.59 8.08
N SER A 7 -12.99 16.29 7.27
CA SER A 7 -13.92 17.32 7.75
C SER A 7 -13.21 18.42 8.58
N ILE A 8 -12.04 18.85 8.12
CA ILE A 8 -11.15 19.78 8.81
C ILE A 8 -11.78 21.17 8.81
N LYS A 9 -11.76 21.84 9.96
CA LYS A 9 -12.24 23.23 10.11
C LYS A 9 -11.18 24.21 9.59
N ASN A 10 -11.58 25.41 9.19
CA ASN A 10 -10.69 26.39 8.53
C ASN A 10 -9.50 26.86 9.38
N GLU A 11 -9.48 26.60 10.69
CA GLU A 11 -8.40 27.00 11.60
C GLU A 11 -7.41 25.86 11.95
N GLU A 12 -7.66 24.64 11.49
CA GLU A 12 -6.87 23.48 11.94
C GLU A 12 -5.63 23.26 11.07
N LEU A 13 -4.45 23.25 11.71
CA LEU A 13 -3.20 22.87 11.04
C LEU A 13 -3.12 21.34 10.94
N VAL A 14 -2.80 20.84 9.76
CA VAL A 14 -2.64 19.42 9.51
C VAL A 14 -1.21 19.11 9.14
N ILE A 15 -0.55 18.32 9.99
CA ILE A 15 0.81 17.83 9.75
C ILE A 15 0.80 16.35 9.39
N VAL A 16 1.70 15.98 8.48
CA VAL A 16 1.95 14.61 8.06
C VAL A 16 3.44 14.34 8.27
N CYS A 17 3.74 13.31 9.05
CA CYS A 17 5.09 12.97 9.43
C CYS A 17 5.45 11.57 8.95
N ASP A 18 6.71 11.35 8.57
CA ASP A 18 7.23 10.01 8.26
C ASP A 18 8.76 9.98 8.39
N GLY A 19 9.27 8.83 8.79
CA GLY A 19 10.69 8.54 8.82
C GLY A 19 11.18 8.09 7.44
N THR A 20 12.41 8.47 7.09
CA THR A 20 13.09 7.99 5.89
C THR A 20 14.52 7.56 6.20
N TYR A 21 15.01 6.60 5.43
CA TYR A 21 16.39 6.16 5.49
C TYR A 21 17.24 6.70 4.34
N THR A 22 18.50 6.98 4.67
CA THR A 22 19.59 7.36 3.80
C THR A 22 20.64 6.27 3.85
N ARG A 23 21.08 5.76 2.69
CA ARG A 23 22.17 4.78 2.66
C ARG A 23 23.49 5.50 2.85
N ILE A 24 24.36 4.93 3.68
CA ILE A 24 25.72 5.39 3.89
C ILE A 24 26.71 4.29 3.52
N GLU A 25 27.96 4.67 3.27
CA GLU A 25 29.06 3.74 3.15
C GLU A 25 29.25 2.89 4.41
N LYS A 26 29.86 1.72 4.26
CA LYS A 26 30.24 0.88 5.39
C LYS A 26 31.32 1.61 6.20
N ILE A 27 31.21 1.56 7.52
CA ILE A 27 32.11 2.26 8.42
C ILE A 27 32.96 1.25 9.19
N GLN A 28 34.26 1.56 9.34
CA GLN A 28 35.19 0.72 10.11
C GLN A 28 35.01 0.89 11.62
N ASN A 29 34.48 2.03 12.09
CA ASN A 29 34.10 2.23 13.48
C ASN A 29 32.91 1.33 13.84
N ASN A 30 33.20 0.24 14.57
CA ASN A 30 32.22 -0.77 14.94
C ASN A 30 31.03 -0.18 15.72
N ASN A 31 31.26 0.75 16.64
CA ASN A 31 30.20 1.37 17.44
C ASN A 31 29.20 2.14 16.54
N PHE A 32 29.72 2.97 15.64
CA PHE A 32 28.87 3.68 14.69
C PHE A 32 28.19 2.73 13.69
N GLN A 33 28.89 1.68 13.25
CA GLN A 33 28.34 0.66 12.37
C GLN A 33 27.14 -0.05 13.03
N TYR A 34 27.17 -0.36 14.33
CA TYR A 34 26.02 -0.94 15.03
C TYR A 34 24.81 0.01 15.10
N LYS A 35 25.04 1.31 15.30
CA LYS A 35 23.97 2.32 15.32
C LYS A 35 23.35 2.55 13.94
N SER A 36 24.17 2.50 12.89
CA SER A 36 23.71 2.72 11.52
C SER A 36 23.19 1.45 10.84
N TRP A 37 23.48 0.25 11.35
CA TRP A 37 23.01 -0.98 10.73
C TRP A 37 21.52 -1.21 10.93
N SER A 38 20.76 -1.31 9.83
CA SER A 38 19.36 -1.73 9.87
C SER A 38 19.24 -3.22 9.57
N VAL A 39 18.79 -4.01 10.56
CA VAL A 39 18.53 -5.45 10.38
C VAL A 39 17.46 -5.68 9.31
N GLN A 40 16.40 -4.87 9.30
CA GLN A 40 15.28 -4.98 8.36
C GLN A 40 15.72 -4.76 6.89
N LYS A 41 16.71 -3.89 6.67
CA LYS A 41 17.20 -3.53 5.32
C LYS A 41 18.54 -4.17 4.98
N SER A 42 19.16 -4.84 5.95
CA SER A 42 20.45 -5.50 5.84
C SER A 42 21.54 -4.61 5.25
N THR A 43 21.60 -3.34 5.68
CA THR A 43 22.53 -2.33 5.18
C THR A 43 22.74 -1.21 6.20
N SER A 44 23.86 -0.48 6.09
CA SER A 44 24.12 0.74 6.86
C SER A 44 23.25 1.90 6.38
N LEU A 45 22.52 2.51 7.30
CA LEU A 45 21.56 3.58 7.08
C LEU A 45 21.65 4.64 8.19
N LEU A 46 21.26 5.86 7.85
CA LEU A 46 20.88 6.88 8.82
C LEU A 46 19.42 7.24 8.61
N LYS A 47 18.74 7.59 9.71
CA LYS A 47 17.30 7.90 9.68
C LYS A 47 17.09 9.40 9.80
N HIS A 48 16.20 9.93 8.97
CA HIS A 48 15.75 11.32 9.00
C HIS A 48 14.23 11.34 9.17
N PHE A 49 13.71 12.38 9.79
CA PHE A 49 12.30 12.51 10.12
C PHE A 49 11.74 13.78 9.51
N ILE A 50 10.78 13.65 8.61
CA ILE A 50 10.20 14.76 7.86
C ILE A 50 8.84 15.11 8.44
N ILE A 51 8.60 16.39 8.69
CA ILE A 51 7.29 16.94 9.04
C ILE A 51 6.85 17.88 7.90
N CYS A 52 5.66 17.67 7.35
CA CYS A 52 5.11 18.56 6.33
C CYS A 52 3.61 18.82 6.51
N CYS A 53 3.12 19.93 6.00
CA CYS A 53 1.70 20.28 5.96
C CYS A 53 0.89 19.37 5.02
N SER A 54 -0.43 19.45 5.08
CA SER A 54 -1.35 18.66 4.21
C SER A 54 -1.28 18.99 2.72
N ASP A 55 -0.69 20.11 2.34
CA ASP A 55 -0.34 20.47 0.96
C ASP A 55 1.10 20.04 0.59
N GLY A 56 1.85 19.47 1.53
CA GLY A 56 3.22 19.04 1.36
C GLY A 56 4.26 20.14 1.52
N TYR A 57 3.93 21.31 2.07
CA TYR A 57 4.94 22.27 2.49
C TYR A 57 5.75 21.66 3.65
N ILE A 58 7.06 21.56 3.52
CA ILE A 58 7.90 20.92 4.54
C ILE A 58 8.10 21.92 5.69
N ILE A 59 7.74 21.53 6.90
CA ILE A 59 7.93 22.36 8.10
C ILE A 59 9.40 22.29 8.51
N ASP A 60 9.90 21.08 8.79
CA ASP A 60 11.34 20.84 8.99
C ASP A 60 11.69 19.36 8.74
N CYS A 61 12.98 19.10 8.67
CA CYS A 61 13.60 17.78 8.65
C CYS A 61 14.51 17.64 9.86
N TYR A 62 14.37 16.54 10.60
CA TYR A 62 15.19 16.21 11.77
C TYR A 62 16.08 15.00 11.51
N GLY A 63 17.24 14.94 12.16
CA GLY A 63 18.22 13.88 11.98
C GLY A 63 19.65 14.38 12.13
N SER A 64 20.65 13.57 11.82
CA SER A 64 20.55 12.14 11.50
C SER A 64 20.39 11.29 12.77
N PHE A 65 19.38 10.42 12.80
CA PHE A 65 19.15 9.46 13.89
C PHE A 65 19.72 8.07 13.56
N SER A 66 19.95 7.28 14.61
CA SER A 66 20.30 5.86 14.51
C SER A 66 19.25 5.09 13.69
N ALA A 67 19.70 4.11 12.89
CA ALA A 67 18.81 3.32 12.03
C ALA A 67 17.77 2.51 12.80
N ASN A 68 18.11 2.16 14.05
CA ASN A 68 17.31 1.34 14.95
C ASN A 68 16.31 2.15 15.77
N MET A 69 16.35 3.48 15.69
CA MET A 69 15.43 4.35 16.42
C MET A 69 14.05 4.35 15.75
N ASN A 70 13.03 4.01 16.53
CA ASN A 70 11.64 4.00 16.04
C ASN A 70 11.14 5.45 15.85
N ASP A 71 10.07 5.60 15.06
CA ASP A 71 9.57 6.93 14.72
C ASP A 71 8.85 7.66 15.88
N ALA A 72 8.24 6.96 16.84
CA ALA A 72 7.67 7.57 18.06
C ALA A 72 8.75 8.22 18.90
N CYS A 73 9.83 7.49 19.20
CA CYS A 73 10.92 7.99 20.03
C CYS A 73 11.58 9.21 19.38
N ILE A 74 11.73 9.20 18.06
CA ILE A 74 12.22 10.37 17.32
C ILE A 74 11.25 11.55 17.48
N PHE A 75 9.95 11.33 17.25
CA PHE A 75 8.98 12.42 17.34
C PHE A 75 8.82 12.96 18.76
N GLU A 76 8.81 12.11 19.77
CA GLU A 76 8.80 12.51 21.18
C GLU A 76 10.05 13.33 21.52
N TYR A 77 11.23 12.92 21.05
CA TYR A 77 12.46 13.68 21.22
C TYR A 77 12.36 15.07 20.57
N ILE A 78 11.82 15.16 19.35
CA ILE A 78 11.61 16.43 18.65
C ILE A 78 10.67 17.34 19.46
N LEU A 79 9.53 16.83 19.93
CA LEU A 79 8.59 17.62 20.74
C LEU A 79 9.17 18.09 22.08
N LYS A 80 10.13 17.35 22.65
CA LYS A 80 10.83 17.74 23.88
C LYS A 80 11.92 18.79 23.64
N THR A 81 12.55 18.78 22.47
CA THR A 81 13.77 19.58 22.21
C THR A 81 13.52 20.81 21.36
N ASP A 82 12.58 20.77 20.42
CA ASP A 82 12.24 21.90 19.57
C ASP A 82 11.02 22.64 20.13
N LEU A 83 11.28 23.56 21.06
CA LEU A 83 10.24 24.39 21.68
C LEU A 83 9.58 25.33 20.66
N ALA A 84 10.29 25.77 19.62
CA ALA A 84 9.71 26.62 18.59
C ALA A 84 8.67 25.84 17.78
N LEU A 85 9.00 24.62 17.35
CA LEU A 85 8.04 23.72 16.73
C LEU A 85 6.87 23.48 17.69
N LYS A 86 7.13 23.04 18.92
CA LYS A 86 6.10 22.66 19.88
C LYS A 86 5.17 23.82 20.26
N GLU A 87 5.70 25.02 20.52
CA GLU A 87 4.95 26.09 21.19
C GLU A 87 4.46 27.17 20.22
N LYS A 88 5.09 27.31 19.04
CA LYS A 88 4.71 28.32 18.04
C LYS A 88 4.02 27.73 16.83
N ILE A 89 4.46 26.55 16.39
CA ILE A 89 3.88 25.89 15.22
C ILE A 89 2.81 24.90 15.66
N LEU A 90 3.07 24.11 16.70
CA LEU A 90 2.25 22.99 17.14
C LEU A 90 1.28 23.32 18.30
N LEU A 91 0.25 24.10 18.02
CA LEU A 91 -0.76 24.53 18.98
C LEU A 91 -1.72 23.39 19.42
N PRO A 92 -1.82 23.09 20.72
CA PRO A 92 -2.80 22.15 21.27
C PRO A 92 -4.25 22.45 20.85
N GLY A 93 -5.06 21.43 20.62
CA GLY A 93 -6.50 21.56 20.31
C GLY A 93 -6.86 22.10 18.92
N LYS A 94 -5.90 22.64 18.15
CA LYS A 94 -6.12 23.16 16.77
C LYS A 94 -5.41 22.34 15.71
N GLN A 95 -5.00 21.10 16.02
CA GLN A 95 -4.06 20.35 15.19
C GLN A 95 -4.39 18.90 14.98
N ILE A 96 -4.23 18.49 13.73
CA ILE A 96 -4.45 17.12 13.30
C ILE A 96 -3.12 16.55 12.81
N SER A 97 -2.61 15.58 13.55
CA SER A 97 -1.34 14.93 13.26
C SER A 97 -1.56 13.58 12.58
N PHE A 98 -0.94 13.40 11.42
CA PHE A 98 -0.91 12.14 10.66
C PHE A 98 0.48 11.54 10.72
N SER A 99 0.62 10.34 11.27
CA SER A 99 1.87 9.58 11.11
C SER A 99 1.65 8.08 11.28
N ILE A 100 2.44 7.26 10.58
CA ILE A 100 2.21 5.81 10.40
C ILE A 100 3.50 5.01 10.65
N GLU A 101 3.37 3.90 11.41
CA GLU A 101 3.82 2.59 10.91
C GLU A 101 2.68 1.56 10.96
N ILE A 102 2.36 0.93 9.81
CA ILE A 102 1.33 -0.14 9.69
C ILE A 102 1.85 -1.49 10.21
N TYR A 103 3.17 -1.63 10.30
CA TYR A 103 3.82 -2.92 10.54
C TYR A 103 4.71 -2.97 11.77
N LEU A 104 5.03 -1.83 12.39
CA LEU A 104 6.00 -1.77 13.45
C LEU A 104 5.58 -0.73 14.49
N LYS A 105 6.03 -1.00 15.71
CA LYS A 105 5.76 -0.28 16.97
C LYS A 105 5.92 1.25 16.86
N GLY A 106 6.66 1.72 15.85
CA GLY A 106 6.77 3.08 15.30
C GLY A 106 6.11 4.16 16.12
N PHE A 107 4.86 4.52 15.82
CA PHE A 107 4.15 5.65 16.43
C PHE A 107 3.21 5.27 17.59
N ARG A 108 3.01 3.97 17.85
CA ARG A 108 2.04 3.50 18.86
C ARG A 108 2.32 4.12 20.22
N ASP A 109 3.59 4.12 20.60
CA ASP A 109 4.01 4.41 21.97
C ASP A 109 3.87 5.90 22.32
N VAL A 110 3.78 6.79 21.31
CA VAL A 110 3.59 8.23 21.53
C VAL A 110 2.13 8.67 21.37
N VAL A 111 1.23 7.85 20.81
CA VAL A 111 -0.15 8.27 20.47
C VAL A 111 -0.94 8.72 21.69
N LEU A 112 -0.84 8.01 22.82
CA LEU A 112 -1.51 8.41 24.06
C LEU A 112 -0.97 9.75 24.55
N GLN A 113 0.35 9.92 24.57
CA GLN A 113 0.98 11.18 24.94
C GLN A 113 0.54 12.34 24.02
N LEU A 114 0.52 12.13 22.70
CA LEU A 114 0.06 13.14 21.74
C LEU A 114 -1.40 13.57 21.95
N ARG A 115 -2.27 12.63 22.35
CA ARG A 115 -3.68 12.92 22.60
C ARG A 115 -3.91 13.54 23.98
N GLU A 116 -3.35 12.94 25.02
CA GLU A 116 -3.66 13.32 26.41
C GLU A 116 -2.81 14.50 26.90
N LYS A 117 -1.54 14.55 26.51
CA LYS A 117 -0.62 15.62 26.97
C LYS A 117 -0.59 16.81 26.03
N TYR A 118 -0.66 16.57 24.72
CA TYR A 118 -0.53 17.62 23.71
C TYR A 118 -1.86 18.01 23.06
N ASP A 119 -2.97 17.33 23.38
CA ASP A 119 -4.31 17.58 22.84
C ASP A 119 -4.35 17.64 21.31
N PHE A 120 -3.60 16.74 20.64
CA PHE A 120 -3.63 16.61 19.18
C PHE A 120 -4.66 15.57 18.74
N ASP A 121 -5.37 15.86 17.64
CA ASP A 121 -6.16 14.84 16.96
C ASP A 121 -5.23 13.94 16.13
N VAL A 122 -4.80 12.83 16.73
CA VAL A 122 -3.88 11.89 16.10
C VAL A 122 -4.62 10.82 15.30
N LYS A 123 -4.34 10.77 14.00
CA LYS A 123 -4.82 9.72 13.09
C LYS A 123 -3.70 8.76 12.68
N ILE A 124 -3.85 7.49 13.05
CA ILE A 124 -2.94 6.40 12.69
C ILE A 124 -3.71 5.24 12.03
N PRO A 125 -3.06 4.39 11.23
CA PRO A 125 -3.65 3.17 10.73
C PRO A 125 -3.85 2.18 11.86
N THR A 126 -4.90 1.38 11.73
CA THR A 126 -5.11 0.27 12.64
C THR A 126 -4.01 -0.75 12.46
N CYS A 127 -3.36 -1.15 13.56
CA CYS A 127 -2.50 -2.33 13.62
C CYS A 127 -3.14 -3.36 14.57
N GLN A 128 -2.91 -4.66 14.32
CA GLN A 128 -3.49 -5.74 15.12
C GLN A 128 -3.12 -5.67 16.61
N GLN A 129 -2.06 -4.96 16.97
CA GLN A 129 -1.59 -4.86 18.35
C GLN A 129 -2.38 -3.86 19.20
N PHE A 130 -3.17 -2.96 18.59
CA PHE A 130 -4.16 -2.15 19.32
C PHE A 130 -5.35 -2.97 19.84
N LEU A 131 -5.53 -4.19 19.33
CA LEU A 131 -6.61 -5.09 19.74
C LEU A 131 -6.33 -5.81 21.06
N ASN A 132 -5.07 -5.83 21.50
CA ASN A 132 -4.67 -6.62 22.68
C ASN A 132 -5.16 -6.03 24.01
N ASN A 133 -5.68 -4.79 24.02
CA ASN A 133 -6.11 -4.14 25.26
C ASN A 133 -7.64 -4.06 25.43
N ASP A 134 -8.46 -4.27 24.38
CA ASP A 134 -9.90 -3.92 24.44
C ASP A 134 -10.89 -4.91 23.79
N LEU A 135 -10.51 -6.11 23.33
CA LEU A 135 -11.50 -7.08 22.82
C LEU A 135 -11.14 -8.54 23.10
N ASP A 136 -12.20 -9.32 23.39
CA ASP A 136 -12.26 -10.77 23.60
C ASP A 136 -11.15 -11.58 22.92
N GLU A 137 -10.55 -12.49 23.68
CA GLU A 137 -9.50 -13.43 23.27
C GLU A 137 -9.85 -14.24 22.00
N SER A 138 -11.12 -14.30 21.61
CA SER A 138 -11.61 -14.95 20.40
C SER A 138 -11.19 -14.27 19.09
N ASN A 139 -10.90 -12.95 19.08
CA ASN A 139 -10.49 -12.20 17.89
C ASN A 139 -8.97 -12.23 17.61
N LEU A 140 -8.16 -12.71 18.56
CA LEU A 140 -6.70 -12.83 18.43
C LEU A 140 -6.25 -13.76 17.29
N LYS A 141 -7.14 -14.62 16.78
CA LYS A 141 -6.84 -15.59 15.70
C LYS A 141 -6.93 -15.01 14.28
N SER A 142 -7.51 -13.82 14.10
CA SER A 142 -7.72 -13.25 12.77
C SER A 142 -6.49 -12.47 12.27
N LYS A 143 -5.75 -13.05 11.30
CA LYS A 143 -4.61 -12.40 10.59
C LYS A 143 -4.99 -11.16 9.75
N GLN A 144 -6.27 -10.80 9.69
CA GLN A 144 -6.80 -9.77 8.80
C GLN A 144 -7.53 -8.67 9.60
N LEU A 145 -7.44 -7.43 9.15
CA LEU A 145 -8.21 -6.31 9.72
C LEU A 145 -9.70 -6.48 9.39
N SER A 146 -10.58 -6.04 10.31
CA SER A 146 -12.01 -5.93 10.04
C SER A 146 -12.30 -4.91 8.94
N THR A 147 -13.50 -4.94 8.36
CA THR A 147 -13.88 -4.00 7.29
C THR A 147 -13.79 -2.54 7.76
N LYS A 148 -14.29 -2.23 8.97
CA LYS A 148 -14.17 -0.91 9.60
C LYS A 148 -12.70 -0.48 9.73
N GLN A 149 -11.86 -1.31 10.34
CA GLN A 149 -10.43 -1.03 10.56
C GLN A 149 -9.65 -0.84 9.25
N ALA A 150 -9.92 -1.70 8.26
CA ALA A 150 -9.27 -1.62 6.96
C ALA A 150 -9.70 -0.36 6.18
N ASN A 151 -10.94 0.11 6.36
CA ASN A 151 -11.42 1.38 5.83
C ASN A 151 -10.73 2.57 6.52
N GLU A 152 -10.68 2.61 7.85
CA GLU A 152 -10.00 3.66 8.64
C GLU A 152 -8.52 3.77 8.25
N THR A 153 -7.82 2.64 8.18
CA THR A 153 -6.44 2.55 7.67
C THR A 153 -6.29 3.14 6.27
N ARG A 154 -7.27 2.94 5.38
CA ARG A 154 -7.22 3.50 4.04
C ARG A 154 -7.32 5.03 4.03
N MET A 155 -8.11 5.61 4.94
CA MET A 155 -8.25 7.06 5.09
C MET A 155 -6.90 7.69 5.45
N VAL A 156 -6.22 7.14 6.46
CA VAL A 156 -4.90 7.67 6.90
C VAL A 156 -3.83 7.48 5.82
N THR A 157 -3.77 6.30 5.19
CA THR A 157 -2.80 6.05 4.10
C THR A 157 -3.05 6.88 2.85
N LYS A 158 -4.25 7.46 2.67
CA LYS A 158 -4.51 8.41 1.58
C LYS A 158 -3.83 9.75 1.84
N CYS A 159 -3.76 10.19 3.10
CA CYS A 159 -3.05 11.41 3.51
C CYS A 159 -1.54 11.19 3.57
N ARG A 160 -1.07 10.03 4.06
CA ARG A 160 0.38 9.70 4.13
C ARG A 160 1.12 9.87 2.79
N PHE A 161 0.44 9.67 1.67
CA PHE A 161 1.05 9.87 0.35
C PHE A 161 1.73 11.25 0.20
N ILE A 162 1.27 12.28 0.91
CA ILE A 162 1.83 13.64 0.85
C ILE A 162 3.30 13.63 1.31
N VAL A 163 3.58 13.12 2.49
CA VAL A 163 4.95 13.03 3.02
C VAL A 163 5.78 12.00 2.23
N GLU A 164 5.20 10.89 1.78
CA GLU A 164 5.89 9.93 0.91
C GLU A 164 6.34 10.57 -0.42
N LYS A 165 5.52 11.45 -1.00
CA LYS A 165 5.87 12.19 -2.21
C LYS A 165 7.01 13.15 -1.94
N LYS A 166 6.98 13.89 -0.83
CA LYS A 166 8.03 14.85 -0.45
C LYS A 166 9.35 14.17 -0.14
N ILE A 167 9.33 13.07 0.60
CA ILE A 167 10.50 12.20 0.79
C ILE A 167 11.02 11.71 -0.57
N GLY A 168 10.13 11.33 -1.49
CA GLY A 168 10.51 10.93 -2.84
C GLY A 168 11.13 12.05 -3.68
N GLU A 169 10.75 13.31 -3.44
CA GLU A 169 11.37 14.49 -4.06
C GLU A 169 12.76 14.76 -3.45
N ILE A 170 12.91 14.70 -2.13
CA ILE A 170 14.21 14.82 -1.43
C ILE A 170 15.19 13.75 -1.92
N LYS A 171 14.72 12.51 -2.13
CA LYS A 171 15.57 11.41 -2.60
C LYS A 171 16.05 11.54 -4.05
N LYS A 172 15.60 12.55 -4.81
CA LYS A 172 16.15 12.83 -6.15
C LYS A 172 17.47 13.59 -6.08
N PHE A 173 17.79 14.21 -4.95
CA PHE A 173 19.07 14.85 -4.75
C PHE A 173 20.16 13.79 -4.60
N ARG A 174 20.99 13.63 -5.63
CA ARG A 174 22.05 12.60 -5.68
C ARG A 174 23.04 12.73 -4.52
N ALA A 175 23.24 13.94 -3.99
CA ALA A 175 24.07 14.17 -2.80
C ALA A 175 23.59 13.41 -1.55
N LEU A 176 22.29 13.08 -1.49
CA LEU A 176 21.67 12.33 -0.40
C LEU A 176 21.56 10.82 -0.70
N GLU A 177 22.12 10.35 -1.81
CA GLU A 177 22.10 8.94 -2.20
C GLU A 177 23.48 8.30 -1.95
N ASN A 178 23.52 7.20 -1.19
CA ASN A 178 24.75 6.45 -0.88
C ASN A 178 25.87 7.36 -0.36
N VAL A 179 25.60 8.07 0.72
CA VAL A 179 26.47 9.13 1.24
C VAL A 179 27.79 8.56 1.75
N ARG A 180 28.89 9.21 1.36
CA ARG A 180 30.24 8.83 1.77
C ARG A 180 30.51 9.16 3.24
N ASN A 181 31.40 8.41 3.87
CA ASN A 181 31.74 8.61 5.28
C ASN A 181 32.18 10.05 5.60
N THR A 182 32.90 10.70 4.68
CA THR A 182 33.38 12.08 4.81
C THR A 182 32.28 13.13 4.78
N ALA A 183 31.10 12.82 4.25
CA ALA A 183 29.97 13.74 4.12
C ALA A 183 28.89 13.53 5.21
N ILE A 184 28.99 12.47 6.01
CA ILE A 184 27.97 12.13 7.02
C ILE A 184 27.76 13.26 8.03
N GLY A 185 28.82 13.98 8.41
CA GLY A 185 28.76 15.05 9.42
C GLY A 185 27.84 16.21 9.07
N HIS A 186 27.56 16.44 7.78
CA HIS A 186 26.72 17.54 7.30
C HIS A 186 25.35 17.07 6.79
N MET A 187 25.05 15.77 6.88
CA MET A 187 23.86 15.18 6.26
C MET A 187 22.55 15.82 6.73
N GLN A 188 22.47 16.20 8.01
CA GLN A 188 21.29 16.90 8.53
C GLN A 188 21.10 18.26 7.86
N ILE A 189 22.17 19.02 7.65
CA ILE A 189 22.13 20.31 6.96
C ILE A 189 21.73 20.09 5.51
N ASP A 190 22.31 19.09 4.83
CA ASP A 190 21.99 18.77 3.44
C ASP A 190 20.49 18.42 3.25
N TYR A 191 19.91 17.67 4.19
CA TYR A 191 18.49 17.36 4.20
C TYR A 191 17.60 18.61 4.38
N ARG A 192 18.02 19.55 5.23
CA ARG A 192 17.31 20.83 5.43
C ARG A 192 17.43 21.74 4.21
N ILE A 193 18.61 21.81 3.59
CA ILE A 193 18.83 22.52 2.33
C ILE A 193 17.94 21.93 1.22
N ALA A 194 17.93 20.60 1.05
CA ALA A 194 17.08 19.95 0.06
C ALA A 194 15.58 20.23 0.32
N SER A 195 15.17 20.24 1.59
CA SER A 195 13.80 20.59 2.00
C SER A 195 13.47 22.05 1.67
N ALA A 196 14.37 22.98 1.95
CA ALA A 196 14.22 24.40 1.62
C ALA A 196 14.15 24.63 0.10
N MET A 197 14.98 23.94 -0.69
CA MET A 197 14.94 23.99 -2.15
C MET A 197 13.60 23.48 -2.71
N ILE A 198 13.05 22.40 -2.15
CA ILE A 198 11.73 21.90 -2.53
C ILE A 198 10.62 22.90 -2.16
N ASN A 199 10.73 23.55 -1.01
CA ASN A 199 9.77 24.56 -0.57
C ASN A 199 9.85 25.84 -1.41
N PHE A 200 11.04 26.22 -1.89
CA PHE A 200 11.22 27.40 -2.74
C PHE A 200 10.37 27.30 -4.02
N SER A 201 10.30 26.12 -4.62
CA SER A 201 9.42 25.83 -5.76
C SER A 201 8.15 25.08 -5.34
N HIS A 202 7.58 25.38 -4.17
CA HIS A 202 6.48 24.60 -3.61
C HIS A 202 5.26 24.60 -4.54
N ILE A 203 4.87 23.40 -4.96
CA ILE A 203 3.59 23.14 -5.63
C ILE A 203 2.78 22.23 -4.73
N SER A 204 1.57 22.68 -4.40
CA SER A 204 0.63 21.97 -3.53
C SER A 204 0.44 20.52 -4.00
N CYS A 205 0.61 19.59 -3.07
CA CYS A 205 0.52 18.16 -3.28
C CYS A 205 -0.94 17.72 -3.44
N SER A 206 -1.44 17.79 -4.67
CA SER A 206 -2.76 17.29 -5.03
C SER A 206 -2.66 16.14 -6.05
N PRO A 207 -2.38 14.89 -5.62
CA PRO A 207 -2.20 13.76 -6.55
C PRO A 207 -3.43 13.46 -7.39
N ASP A 208 -4.62 13.84 -6.90
CA ASP A 208 -5.89 13.65 -7.59
C ASP A 208 -6.34 14.92 -8.35
N GLY A 209 -5.58 16.01 -8.28
CA GLY A 209 -5.89 17.31 -8.87
C GLY A 209 -7.33 17.75 -8.56
N ASN A 210 -8.03 18.21 -9.59
CA ASN A 210 -9.42 18.69 -9.50
C ASN A 210 -10.42 17.60 -9.04
N HIS A 211 -10.02 16.32 -9.03
CA HIS A 211 -10.88 15.22 -8.58
C HIS A 211 -10.76 14.92 -7.09
N GLY A 212 -9.84 15.57 -6.36
CA GLY A 212 -9.55 15.27 -4.96
C GLY A 212 -10.78 15.33 -4.06
N LYS A 213 -11.59 16.40 -4.15
CA LYS A 213 -12.86 16.53 -3.39
C LYS A 213 -13.85 15.41 -3.71
N LYS A 214 -14.02 15.08 -5.00
CA LYS A 214 -14.93 14.03 -5.47
C LYS A 214 -14.48 12.62 -5.04
N ILE A 215 -13.18 12.39 -4.90
CA ILE A 215 -12.62 11.14 -4.38
C ILE A 215 -12.83 11.07 -2.86
N ALA A 216 -12.51 12.13 -2.12
CA ALA A 216 -12.69 12.20 -0.68
C ALA A 216 -14.14 11.92 -0.26
N ARG A 217 -15.11 12.58 -0.89
CA ARG A 217 -16.55 12.33 -0.65
C ARG A 217 -16.98 10.90 -0.98
N ARG A 218 -16.32 10.21 -1.90
CA ARG A 218 -16.59 8.79 -2.20
C ARG A 218 -15.99 7.88 -1.13
N MET A 219 -14.79 8.22 -0.65
CA MET A 219 -14.15 7.49 0.45
C MET A 219 -15.00 7.57 1.72
N ILE A 220 -15.47 8.77 2.10
CA ILE A 220 -16.35 8.98 3.26
C ILE A 220 -17.64 8.18 3.15
N ARG A 221 -18.31 8.21 1.98
CA ARG A 221 -19.53 7.41 1.79
C ARG A 221 -19.27 5.91 1.95
N LYS A 222 -18.15 5.41 1.40
CA LYS A 222 -17.77 3.99 1.49
C LYS A 222 -17.29 3.59 2.88
N SER A 223 -16.69 4.49 3.65
CA SER A 223 -16.20 4.18 5.00
C SER A 223 -17.33 3.96 6.01
N LYS A 224 -18.54 4.47 5.73
CA LYS A 224 -19.76 4.18 6.52
C LYS A 224 -20.16 2.71 6.48
N ILE A 225 -19.73 1.96 5.48
CA ILE A 225 -20.02 0.52 5.38
C ILE A 225 -19.02 -0.23 6.26
N THR A 226 -19.51 -0.85 7.33
CA THR A 226 -18.69 -1.49 8.37
C THR A 226 -18.53 -3.00 8.20
N LYS A 227 -19.33 -3.62 7.32
CA LYS A 227 -19.29 -5.05 7.01
C LYS A 227 -19.22 -5.26 5.50
N ASN A 228 -18.29 -6.09 5.03
CA ASN A 228 -18.16 -6.40 3.61
C ASN A 228 -19.08 -7.59 3.26
N GLU A 229 -19.94 -7.41 2.26
CA GLU A 229 -20.94 -8.42 1.88
C GLU A 229 -20.33 -9.76 1.44
N LEU A 230 -19.07 -9.76 1.00
CA LEU A 230 -18.36 -10.97 0.57
C LEU A 230 -17.57 -11.65 1.70
N GLU A 231 -17.73 -11.23 2.97
CA GLU A 231 -17.03 -11.81 4.11
C GLU A 231 -17.26 -13.33 4.27
N PHE A 232 -18.41 -13.85 3.84
CA PHE A 232 -18.70 -15.29 3.88
C PHE A 232 -17.78 -16.15 3.00
N LEU A 233 -17.10 -15.54 2.03
CA LEU A 233 -16.13 -16.21 1.16
C LEU A 233 -14.74 -16.33 1.81
N ILE A 234 -14.50 -15.63 2.92
CA ILE A 234 -13.27 -15.77 3.68
C ILE A 234 -13.21 -17.19 4.25
N GLY A 235 -12.06 -17.84 4.08
CA GLY A 235 -11.83 -19.21 4.56
C GLY A 235 -12.35 -20.30 3.63
N LYS A 236 -13.12 -19.98 2.57
CA LYS A 236 -13.60 -20.99 1.62
C LYS A 236 -12.45 -21.54 0.76
N HIS A 237 -12.50 -22.84 0.50
CA HIS A 237 -11.60 -23.52 -0.43
C HIS A 237 -12.06 -23.30 -1.88
N LEU A 238 -11.08 -23.10 -2.76
CA LEU A 238 -11.29 -23.09 -4.21
C LEU A 238 -11.31 -24.54 -4.70
N GLU A 239 -11.66 -24.78 -5.96
CA GLU A 239 -11.74 -26.15 -6.54
C GLU A 239 -12.77 -27.03 -5.82
N THR A 240 -13.92 -26.46 -5.46
CA THR A 240 -15.04 -27.18 -4.84
C THR A 240 -16.26 -27.17 -5.74
N LYS A 241 -17.25 -28.03 -5.49
CA LYS A 241 -18.55 -28.01 -6.21
C LYS A 241 -19.23 -26.63 -6.17
N LEU A 242 -18.98 -25.85 -5.12
CA LEU A 242 -19.57 -24.53 -4.92
C LEU A 242 -18.71 -23.38 -5.49
N ILE A 243 -17.41 -23.62 -5.72
CA ILE A 243 -16.44 -22.67 -6.28
C ILE A 243 -15.61 -23.42 -7.33
N ALA A 244 -16.15 -23.51 -8.54
CA ALA A 244 -15.61 -24.32 -9.63
C ALA A 244 -14.51 -23.58 -10.39
N SER A 245 -13.53 -24.31 -10.92
CA SER A 245 -12.49 -23.75 -11.79
C SER A 245 -13.05 -23.43 -13.18
N ILE A 246 -12.56 -22.34 -13.75
CA ILE A 246 -12.85 -21.91 -15.13
C ILE A 246 -11.56 -21.37 -15.77
N SER A 247 -11.54 -21.33 -17.10
CA SER A 247 -10.46 -20.65 -17.80
C SER A 247 -10.62 -19.13 -17.69
N ILE A 248 -9.53 -18.40 -17.43
CA ILE A 248 -9.52 -16.93 -17.49
C ILE A 248 -9.91 -16.42 -18.88
N SER A 249 -9.61 -17.18 -19.94
CA SER A 249 -9.97 -16.81 -21.31
C SER A 249 -11.48 -16.77 -21.53
N SER A 250 -12.26 -17.64 -20.87
CA SER A 250 -13.73 -17.71 -21.06
C SER A 250 -14.50 -16.55 -20.42
N ILE A 251 -13.86 -15.74 -19.57
CA ILE A 251 -14.46 -14.55 -18.95
C ILE A 251 -14.52 -13.40 -19.97
N VAL A 252 -15.56 -13.35 -20.79
CA VAL A 252 -15.73 -12.34 -21.86
C VAL A 252 -16.68 -11.20 -21.49
N ASP A 253 -17.44 -11.38 -20.42
CA ASP A 253 -18.54 -10.54 -19.95
C ASP A 253 -18.14 -9.57 -18.81
N PHE A 254 -16.86 -9.54 -18.44
CA PHE A 254 -16.34 -8.60 -17.44
C PHE A 254 -16.30 -7.16 -17.99
N PRO A 255 -16.61 -6.12 -17.18
CA PRO A 255 -16.66 -4.74 -17.65
C PRO A 255 -15.33 -4.25 -18.24
N ILE A 256 -15.37 -3.68 -19.45
CA ILE A 256 -14.22 -3.03 -20.08
C ILE A 256 -14.09 -1.59 -19.55
N LEU A 257 -12.98 -1.28 -18.86
CA LEU A 257 -12.79 -0.01 -18.15
C LEU A 257 -11.44 0.62 -18.49
N ARG A 258 -11.42 1.96 -18.66
CA ARG A 258 -10.17 2.71 -18.85
C ARG A 258 -9.40 2.84 -17.52
N PRO A 259 -8.04 2.84 -17.52
CA PRO A 259 -7.25 2.94 -16.29
C PRO A 259 -7.55 4.17 -15.44
N LYS A 260 -7.77 5.33 -16.07
CA LYS A 260 -8.16 6.56 -15.36
C LYS A 260 -9.53 6.43 -14.67
N GLN A 261 -10.46 5.63 -15.20
CA GLN A 261 -11.76 5.38 -14.59
C GLN A 261 -11.60 4.46 -13.38
N MET A 262 -10.87 3.35 -13.53
CA MET A 262 -10.56 2.42 -12.42
C MET A 262 -9.89 3.16 -11.26
N MET A 263 -8.86 3.97 -11.55
CA MET A 263 -8.14 4.77 -10.57
C MET A 263 -9.06 5.71 -9.76
N ARG A 264 -9.97 6.42 -10.43
CA ARG A 264 -10.83 7.45 -9.81
C ARG A 264 -12.09 6.90 -9.14
N LYS A 265 -12.61 5.76 -9.61
CA LYS A 265 -13.92 5.23 -9.19
C LYS A 265 -13.80 3.99 -8.30
N LEU A 266 -12.80 3.15 -8.54
CA LEU A 266 -12.63 1.86 -7.87
C LEU A 266 -11.45 1.90 -6.89
N PHE A 267 -10.26 2.27 -7.35
CA PHE A 267 -9.03 2.15 -6.54
C PHE A 267 -8.81 3.34 -5.60
N LEU A 268 -9.33 4.51 -5.98
CA LEU A 268 -9.24 5.77 -5.25
C LEU A 268 -7.79 6.22 -5.02
N GLY A 269 -6.90 5.94 -5.98
CA GLY A 269 -5.49 6.32 -5.93
C GLY A 269 -4.66 5.69 -7.03
N SER A 270 -3.52 6.31 -7.36
CA SER A 270 -2.61 5.86 -8.41
C SER A 270 -1.71 4.69 -7.98
N TYR A 271 -1.44 4.54 -6.68
CA TYR A 271 -0.61 3.46 -6.12
C TYR A 271 -1.10 2.06 -6.50
N GLN A 272 -2.40 1.78 -6.30
CA GLN A 272 -2.98 0.47 -6.63
C GLN A 272 -2.85 0.15 -8.12
N LEU A 273 -3.00 1.14 -9.02
CA LEU A 273 -2.82 0.93 -10.45
C LEU A 273 -1.35 0.65 -10.81
N LYS A 274 -0.40 1.32 -10.17
CA LYS A 274 1.04 1.04 -10.34
C LYS A 274 1.37 -0.38 -9.89
N GLN A 275 0.87 -0.80 -8.72
CA GLN A 275 1.07 -2.17 -8.22
C GLN A 275 0.36 -3.22 -9.09
N ALA A 276 -0.86 -2.94 -9.55
CA ALA A 276 -1.62 -3.85 -10.42
C ALA A 276 -0.83 -4.25 -11.67
N ARG A 277 -0.09 -3.31 -12.27
CA ARG A 277 0.78 -3.59 -13.42
C ARG A 277 1.91 -4.55 -13.10
N ALA A 278 2.48 -4.49 -11.90
CA ALA A 278 3.58 -5.36 -11.48
C ALA A 278 3.12 -6.78 -11.12
N TYR A 279 1.86 -6.93 -10.69
CA TYR A 279 1.24 -8.22 -10.40
C TYR A 279 0.52 -8.85 -11.60
N ALA A 280 0.36 -8.10 -12.69
CA ALA A 280 -0.41 -8.57 -13.86
C ALA A 280 0.17 -9.87 -14.45
N ASP A 281 1.48 -10.06 -14.33
CA ASP A 281 2.18 -11.28 -14.75
C ASP A 281 1.59 -12.53 -14.11
N ASP A 282 1.17 -12.46 -12.84
CA ASP A 282 0.57 -13.62 -12.16
C ASP A 282 -0.69 -14.11 -12.90
N LEU A 283 -1.47 -13.20 -13.47
CA LEU A 283 -2.70 -13.50 -14.22
C LEU A 283 -2.45 -13.78 -15.71
N LEU A 284 -1.29 -13.37 -16.24
CA LEU A 284 -0.87 -13.75 -17.60
C LEU A 284 -0.40 -15.21 -17.62
N PHE A 285 0.30 -15.66 -16.58
CA PHE A 285 0.82 -17.02 -16.47
C PHE A 285 -0.16 -18.00 -15.84
N ASN A 286 -0.99 -17.55 -14.89
CA ASN A 286 -2.08 -18.38 -14.38
C ASN A 286 -3.26 -18.32 -15.34
N LYS A 287 -3.65 -19.45 -15.93
CA LYS A 287 -4.84 -19.55 -16.80
C LYS A 287 -6.12 -19.88 -16.03
N THR A 288 -6.02 -20.17 -14.74
CA THR A 288 -7.16 -20.61 -13.92
C THR A 288 -7.78 -19.44 -13.16
N ALA A 289 -9.09 -19.32 -13.29
CA ALA A 289 -9.95 -18.54 -12.40
C ALA A 289 -10.98 -19.48 -11.78
N TYR A 290 -11.82 -18.94 -10.91
CA TYR A 290 -12.90 -19.68 -10.28
C TYR A 290 -14.21 -18.90 -10.36
N ILE A 291 -15.32 -19.62 -10.40
CA ILE A 291 -16.67 -19.04 -10.36
C ILE A 291 -17.43 -19.58 -9.16
N VAL A 292 -18.06 -18.69 -8.41
CA VAL A 292 -18.91 -19.07 -7.28
C VAL A 292 -20.30 -19.46 -7.80
N SER A 293 -20.77 -20.63 -7.38
CA SER A 293 -22.09 -21.15 -7.75
C SER A 293 -23.23 -20.28 -7.20
N SER A 294 -24.33 -20.21 -7.96
CA SER A 294 -25.56 -19.53 -7.52
C SER A 294 -26.13 -20.13 -6.23
N ARG A 295 -25.96 -21.43 -6.01
CA ARG A 295 -26.36 -22.13 -4.76
C ARG A 295 -25.66 -21.53 -3.53
N LEU A 296 -24.34 -21.31 -3.60
CA LEU A 296 -23.60 -20.70 -2.50
C LEU A 296 -24.04 -19.24 -2.26
N MET A 297 -24.40 -18.52 -3.32
CA MET A 297 -24.92 -17.15 -3.21
C MET A 297 -26.29 -17.11 -2.53
N LYS A 298 -27.22 -18.01 -2.92
CA LYS A 298 -28.60 -18.08 -2.38
C LYS A 298 -28.64 -18.53 -0.91
N ASN A 299 -27.80 -19.48 -0.51
CA ASN A 299 -27.81 -20.02 0.86
C ASN A 299 -27.36 -19.01 1.93
N MET A 300 -26.70 -17.91 1.54
CA MET A 300 -26.21 -16.88 2.47
C MET A 300 -27.07 -15.61 2.47
N SER A 301 -28.02 -15.46 1.54
CA SER A 301 -29.02 -14.39 1.55
C SER A 301 -30.20 -14.79 2.44
N ASN A 302 -30.08 -14.65 3.76
CA ASN A 302 -31.28 -14.64 4.61
C ASN A 302 -32.07 -13.34 4.33
N ARG A 303 -33.22 -13.48 3.65
CA ARG A 303 -34.34 -12.52 3.47
C ARG A 303 -33.97 -11.13 2.85
N VAL A 304 -34.62 -10.79 1.73
CA VAL A 304 -34.81 -9.44 1.11
C VAL A 304 -33.93 -9.02 -0.11
N LEU A 305 -32.96 -9.79 -0.61
CA LEU A 305 -32.15 -9.35 -1.78
C LEU A 305 -32.09 -10.37 -2.94
N THR A 306 -33.22 -10.88 -3.42
CA THR A 306 -33.23 -11.85 -4.53
C THR A 306 -32.86 -11.21 -5.88
N ASP A 307 -33.30 -9.98 -6.15
CA ASP A 307 -33.20 -9.42 -7.50
C ASP A 307 -31.81 -8.85 -7.82
N GLU A 308 -31.07 -8.34 -6.82
CA GLU A 308 -29.70 -7.82 -7.03
C GLU A 308 -28.66 -8.92 -7.27
N TYR A 309 -28.89 -10.14 -6.77
CA TYR A 309 -27.95 -11.25 -6.92
C TYR A 309 -28.16 -12.03 -8.22
N GLU A 310 -29.38 -12.12 -8.74
CA GLU A 310 -29.67 -12.86 -9.97
C GLU A 310 -28.90 -12.33 -11.17
N ASN A 311 -28.65 -11.02 -11.22
CA ASN A 311 -27.92 -10.38 -12.31
C ASN A 311 -26.40 -10.24 -12.06
N SER A 312 -25.85 -10.92 -11.05
CA SER A 312 -24.44 -10.79 -10.67
C SER A 312 -23.67 -12.11 -10.70
N LYS A 313 -22.38 -12.02 -11.02
CA LYS A 313 -21.43 -13.14 -10.94
C LYS A 313 -20.35 -12.83 -9.91
N ILE A 314 -19.87 -13.85 -9.19
CA ILE A 314 -18.69 -13.73 -8.34
C ILE A 314 -17.57 -14.60 -8.92
N LEU A 315 -16.47 -13.95 -9.27
CA LEU A 315 -15.25 -14.61 -9.70
C LEU A 315 -14.25 -14.66 -8.54
N ALA A 316 -13.43 -15.71 -8.51
CA ALA A 316 -12.29 -15.79 -7.61
C ALA A 316 -10.97 -16.06 -8.34
N PHE A 317 -9.89 -15.59 -7.75
CA PHE A 317 -8.53 -15.67 -8.28
C PHE A 317 -7.54 -15.91 -7.16
N GLU A 318 -6.41 -16.50 -7.50
CA GLU A 318 -5.26 -16.59 -6.62
C GLU A 318 -4.14 -15.68 -7.12
N ILE A 319 -3.62 -14.84 -6.22
CA ILE A 319 -2.51 -13.91 -6.48
C ILE A 319 -1.36 -14.22 -5.53
N ILE A 320 -0.13 -14.25 -6.02
CA ILE A 320 1.03 -14.63 -5.23
C ILE A 320 1.48 -13.44 -4.35
N SER A 321 1.91 -13.71 -3.12
CA SER A 321 2.47 -12.65 -2.27
C SER A 321 3.84 -12.18 -2.78
N ARG A 322 3.99 -10.87 -3.06
CA ARG A 322 5.30 -10.28 -3.47
C ARG A 322 6.41 -10.51 -2.46
N HIS A 323 6.08 -10.54 -1.17
CA HIS A 323 7.06 -10.63 -0.08
C HIS A 323 7.59 -12.06 0.13
N ARG A 324 6.99 -13.05 -0.54
CA ARG A 324 7.40 -14.47 -0.44
C ARG A 324 7.46 -15.12 -1.84
N ARG A 325 7.76 -14.31 -2.85
CA ARG A 325 7.87 -14.72 -4.27
C ARG A 325 9.23 -15.31 -4.62
N SER A 326 10.13 -15.47 -3.64
CA SER A 326 11.48 -16.02 -3.86
C SER A 326 11.39 -17.43 -4.44
N LYS A 327 12.07 -17.63 -5.57
CA LYS A 327 12.12 -18.89 -6.31
C LYS A 327 13.05 -19.94 -5.69
N ASN A 328 13.69 -19.66 -4.56
CA ASN A 328 14.79 -20.47 -4.01
C ASN A 328 14.44 -21.94 -3.70
N ASN A 329 13.19 -22.38 -3.89
CA ASN A 329 12.75 -23.76 -3.70
C ASN A 329 11.69 -24.22 -4.74
N LEU A 330 11.74 -23.75 -5.98
CA LEU A 330 10.90 -24.31 -7.05
C LEU A 330 11.58 -25.56 -7.61
N LYS A 331 11.04 -26.74 -7.26
CA LYS A 331 11.35 -27.97 -7.98
C LYS A 331 10.74 -27.86 -9.37
N ASP A 332 11.49 -28.21 -10.41
CA ASP A 332 10.95 -28.39 -11.77
C ASP A 332 9.91 -29.51 -11.72
N ILE A 333 8.65 -29.13 -11.53
CA ILE A 333 7.52 -30.05 -11.56
C ILE A 333 6.68 -29.57 -12.74
N GLY A 334 6.85 -30.26 -13.88
CA GLY A 334 6.13 -30.00 -15.12
C GLY A 334 4.63 -29.80 -14.92
N GLN A 335 4.01 -29.02 -15.82
CA GLN A 335 2.58 -28.76 -15.98
C GLN A 335 1.71 -28.54 -14.72
N THR A 336 2.29 -28.28 -13.54
CA THR A 336 1.52 -27.87 -12.37
C THR A 336 1.18 -26.39 -12.46
N SER A 337 -0.03 -26.00 -12.03
CA SER A 337 -0.52 -24.63 -12.15
C SER A 337 0.49 -23.64 -11.54
N TYR A 338 0.86 -22.59 -12.29
CA TYR A 338 1.83 -21.55 -11.92
C TYR A 338 1.76 -21.10 -10.45
N VAL A 339 0.56 -21.04 -9.88
CA VAL A 339 0.32 -20.58 -8.51
C VAL A 339 0.61 -21.64 -7.44
N LYS A 340 0.41 -22.94 -7.71
CA LYS A 340 0.64 -24.06 -6.77
C LYS A 340 2.12 -24.21 -6.39
N GLN A 341 3.00 -23.60 -7.17
CA GLN A 341 4.43 -23.51 -6.92
C GLN A 341 4.80 -22.59 -5.74
N PHE A 342 3.87 -21.74 -5.27
CA PHE A 342 4.13 -20.75 -4.23
C PHE A 342 3.38 -21.05 -2.93
N LYS A 343 4.08 -20.98 -1.79
CA LYS A 343 3.51 -21.30 -0.46
C LYS A 343 2.46 -20.31 0.04
N ASN A 344 2.50 -19.06 -0.41
CA ASN A 344 1.66 -17.98 0.11
C ASN A 344 0.91 -17.24 -1.00
N THR A 345 -0.35 -17.60 -1.18
CA THR A 345 -1.28 -16.97 -2.11
C THR A 345 -2.36 -16.20 -1.37
N TYR A 346 -2.90 -15.18 -2.02
CA TYR A 346 -4.07 -14.46 -1.58
C TYR A 346 -5.22 -14.80 -2.52
N LYS A 347 -6.36 -15.19 -1.92
CA LYS A 347 -7.61 -15.38 -2.65
C LYS A 347 -8.26 -14.01 -2.81
N VAL A 348 -8.70 -13.70 -4.02
CA VAL A 348 -9.39 -12.47 -4.40
C VAL A 348 -10.74 -12.86 -4.95
N PHE A 349 -11.81 -12.25 -4.45
CA PHE A 349 -13.17 -12.44 -4.94
C PHE A 349 -13.72 -11.11 -5.44
N ILE A 350 -14.42 -11.11 -6.57
CA ILE A 350 -15.04 -9.92 -7.17
C ILE A 350 -16.44 -10.27 -7.62
N LYS A 351 -17.42 -9.55 -7.07
CA LYS A 351 -18.82 -9.56 -7.52
C LYS A 351 -19.01 -8.47 -8.57
N TYR A 352 -19.57 -8.83 -9.72
CA TYR A 352 -19.84 -7.88 -10.80
C TYR A 352 -21.12 -8.21 -11.57
N ILE A 353 -21.63 -7.22 -12.31
CA ILE A 353 -22.75 -7.38 -13.25
C ILE A 353 -22.18 -7.66 -14.65
N PRO A 354 -22.42 -8.83 -15.23
CA PRO A 354 -22.00 -9.18 -16.59
C PRO A 354 -22.49 -8.19 -17.66
N GLY A 355 -21.68 -7.92 -18.68
CA GLY A 355 -22.06 -7.12 -19.85
C GLY A 355 -22.16 -5.60 -19.62
N LEU A 356 -22.21 -5.13 -18.37
CA LEU A 356 -22.30 -3.71 -18.05
C LEU A 356 -20.92 -3.03 -18.11
N ASN A 357 -20.58 -2.39 -19.23
CA ASN A 357 -19.29 -1.69 -19.44
C ASN A 357 -19.16 -0.35 -18.70
N HIS A 358 -19.37 -0.37 -17.38
CA HIS A 358 -19.28 0.80 -16.52
C HIS A 358 -18.72 0.42 -15.15
N SER A 359 -18.06 1.36 -14.45
CA SER A 359 -17.48 1.08 -13.12
C SER A 359 -18.51 0.67 -12.06
N LYS A 360 -19.81 0.89 -12.32
CA LYS A 360 -20.91 0.41 -11.48
C LYS A 360 -21.08 -1.12 -11.58
N SER A 361 -20.58 -1.76 -12.65
CA SER A 361 -20.62 -3.22 -12.76
C SER A 361 -19.89 -3.90 -11.61
N ILE A 362 -18.77 -3.33 -11.13
CA ILE A 362 -18.06 -3.88 -9.97
C ILE A 362 -18.82 -3.52 -8.68
N GLN A 363 -19.56 -4.49 -8.14
CA GLN A 363 -20.43 -4.30 -6.98
C GLN A 363 -19.66 -4.43 -5.67
N ALA A 364 -18.90 -5.52 -5.51
CA ALA A 364 -18.16 -5.81 -4.30
C ALA A 364 -16.87 -6.58 -4.60
N HIS A 365 -15.94 -6.54 -3.65
CA HIS A 365 -14.71 -7.30 -3.72
C HIS A 365 -14.21 -7.61 -2.32
N ILE A 366 -13.45 -8.70 -2.20
CA ILE A 366 -12.73 -9.04 -0.98
C ILE A 366 -11.45 -9.80 -1.31
N CYS A 367 -10.45 -9.67 -0.46
CA CYS A 367 -9.19 -10.40 -0.59
C CYS A 367 -8.76 -10.95 0.77
N THR A 368 -8.01 -12.04 0.82
CA THR A 368 -7.49 -12.62 2.08
C THR A 368 -6.22 -11.95 2.61
N CYS A 369 -5.70 -10.89 1.98
CA CYS A 369 -4.56 -10.11 2.50
C CYS A 369 -4.96 -9.23 3.70
N LEU A 370 -3.99 -8.76 4.51
CA LEU A 370 -4.24 -7.97 5.74
C LEU A 370 -5.33 -6.89 5.64
N SER A 371 -5.32 -6.05 4.60
CA SER A 371 -6.31 -4.97 4.40
C SER A 371 -7.41 -5.33 3.37
N GLY A 372 -7.57 -6.61 3.06
CA GLY A 372 -8.36 -7.10 1.93
C GLY A 372 -9.88 -7.02 2.11
N ARG A 373 -10.37 -6.74 3.32
CA ARG A 373 -11.80 -6.50 3.59
C ARG A 373 -12.27 -5.08 3.30
N ARG A 374 -11.34 -4.13 3.09
CA ARG A 374 -11.70 -2.72 2.87
C ARG A 374 -12.62 -2.53 1.67
N ILE A 375 -13.55 -1.60 1.83
CA ILE A 375 -14.49 -1.14 0.79
C ILE A 375 -14.05 0.21 0.22
N VAL A 376 -13.33 1.00 1.02
CA VAL A 376 -12.69 2.23 0.58
C VAL A 376 -11.50 1.86 -0.32
N GLY A 377 -11.65 2.06 -1.63
CA GLY A 377 -10.64 1.62 -2.58
C GLY A 377 -10.63 0.10 -2.69
N CYS A 378 -9.45 -0.48 -2.91
CA CYS A 378 -9.23 -1.94 -2.89
C CYS A 378 -7.75 -2.26 -2.66
N CYS A 379 -7.39 -3.45 -2.18
CA CYS A 379 -5.98 -3.83 -2.08
C CYS A 379 -5.32 -3.97 -3.47
N SER A 380 -3.99 -4.08 -3.52
CA SER A 380 -3.27 -4.22 -4.79
C SER A 380 -3.68 -5.50 -5.53
N HIS A 381 -3.98 -6.60 -4.84
CA HIS A 381 -4.39 -7.87 -5.47
C HIS A 381 -5.74 -7.74 -6.19
N VAL A 382 -6.73 -7.11 -5.56
CA VAL A 382 -8.03 -6.80 -6.20
C VAL A 382 -7.82 -5.87 -7.40
N ALA A 383 -6.98 -4.84 -7.23
CA ALA A 383 -6.68 -3.91 -8.31
C ALA A 383 -6.06 -4.61 -9.53
N THR A 384 -5.18 -5.60 -9.30
CA THR A 384 -4.59 -6.45 -10.34
C THR A 384 -5.66 -7.16 -11.15
N VAL A 385 -6.58 -7.87 -10.49
CA VAL A 385 -7.62 -8.64 -11.18
C VAL A 385 -8.54 -7.72 -11.99
N ILE A 386 -9.01 -6.61 -11.39
CA ILE A 386 -9.85 -5.64 -12.09
C ILE A 386 -9.10 -5.05 -13.29
N TYR A 387 -7.85 -4.62 -13.09
CA TYR A 387 -7.02 -4.06 -14.16
C TYR A 387 -6.78 -5.06 -15.30
N TYR A 388 -6.50 -6.31 -14.95
CA TYR A 388 -6.25 -7.37 -15.91
C TYR A 388 -7.48 -7.64 -16.77
N LEU A 389 -8.60 -7.99 -16.14
CA LEU A 389 -9.83 -8.36 -16.84
C LEU A 389 -10.44 -7.18 -17.60
N SER A 390 -10.46 -5.97 -17.01
CA SER A 390 -11.14 -4.83 -17.61
C SER A 390 -10.36 -4.15 -18.74
N TYR A 391 -9.03 -4.37 -18.81
CA TYR A 391 -8.16 -3.56 -19.67
C TYR A 391 -7.03 -4.36 -20.29
N LEU A 392 -6.24 -5.08 -19.49
CA LEU A 392 -5.02 -5.71 -20.00
C LEU A 392 -5.30 -6.88 -20.93
N LYS A 393 -6.30 -7.71 -20.60
CA LYS A 393 -6.68 -8.92 -21.35
C LYS A 393 -6.95 -8.65 -22.84
N TYR A 394 -7.47 -7.47 -23.17
CA TYR A 394 -7.82 -7.06 -24.54
C TYR A 394 -6.68 -6.36 -25.30
N ARG A 395 -5.50 -6.24 -24.67
CA ARG A 395 -4.34 -5.50 -25.20
C ARG A 395 -3.07 -6.35 -25.15
N THR A 396 -3.21 -7.67 -25.06
CA THR A 396 -2.10 -8.62 -24.89
C THR A 396 -1.21 -8.79 -26.12
N LEU A 397 -1.56 -8.20 -27.28
CA LEU A 397 -0.64 -8.04 -28.39
C LEU A 397 0.37 -6.94 -28.07
N GLY A 398 1.53 -7.33 -27.51
CA GLY A 398 2.72 -6.47 -27.39
C GLY A 398 3.05 -5.92 -26.00
N ILE A 399 2.36 -6.31 -24.93
CA ILE A 399 2.70 -5.83 -23.57
C ILE A 399 3.80 -6.71 -22.97
N ILE A 400 5.02 -6.20 -23.05
CA ILE A 400 6.16 -6.68 -22.26
C ILE A 400 5.98 -6.16 -20.84
N SER A 401 5.92 -7.05 -19.85
CA SER A 401 5.86 -6.62 -18.46
C SER A 401 7.08 -5.76 -18.13
N LYS A 402 6.86 -4.63 -17.45
CA LYS A 402 7.95 -3.67 -17.21
C LYS A 402 9.10 -4.36 -16.51
N GLY A 403 10.27 -4.33 -17.13
CA GLY A 403 11.48 -4.99 -16.61
C GLY A 403 11.53 -6.50 -16.82
N ARG A 404 10.67 -7.10 -17.66
CA ARG A 404 10.75 -8.55 -17.97
C ARG A 404 12.11 -8.94 -18.53
N HIS A 405 12.67 -8.09 -19.37
CA HIS A 405 14.01 -8.23 -19.94
C HIS A 405 15.11 -8.27 -18.86
N LEU A 406 14.84 -7.75 -17.65
CA LEU A 406 15.78 -7.83 -16.54
C LEU A 406 15.91 -9.25 -15.98
N ASN A 407 14.93 -10.14 -16.21
CA ASN A 407 15.04 -11.55 -15.82
C ASN A 407 16.13 -12.29 -16.62
N GLU A 408 16.51 -11.76 -17.78
CA GLU A 408 17.57 -12.30 -18.61
C GLU A 408 18.95 -11.82 -18.16
N ILE A 409 19.05 -10.84 -17.24
CA ILE A 409 20.35 -10.30 -16.79
C ILE A 409 21.12 -11.32 -15.94
N PRO A 410 20.55 -11.89 -14.85
CA PRO A 410 21.28 -12.86 -14.04
C PRO A 410 21.75 -14.04 -14.89
N ILE A 411 22.97 -14.51 -14.63
CA ILE A 411 23.49 -15.72 -15.23
C ILE A 411 22.73 -16.89 -14.61
N ASP A 412 22.11 -17.69 -15.47
CA ASP A 412 21.50 -18.93 -15.04
C ASP A 412 22.56 -20.04 -15.07
N MET A 413 23.01 -20.45 -13.88
CA MET A 413 24.02 -21.50 -13.74
C MET A 413 23.53 -22.87 -14.25
N GLN A 414 22.21 -23.08 -14.37
CA GLN A 414 21.65 -24.31 -14.93
C GLN A 414 21.75 -24.32 -16.46
N ASN A 415 21.82 -23.15 -17.10
CA ASN A 415 21.85 -23.00 -18.55
C ASN A 415 23.26 -22.84 -19.13
N GLN A 416 24.32 -23.18 -18.37
CA GLN A 416 25.73 -23.11 -18.79
C GLN A 416 26.13 -21.79 -19.48
N GLN A 417 25.51 -20.68 -19.07
CA GLN A 417 25.78 -19.38 -19.67
C GLN A 417 27.19 -18.90 -19.33
N LEU A 418 27.97 -18.53 -20.35
CA LEU A 418 29.31 -17.98 -20.17
C LEU A 418 29.26 -16.66 -19.37
N PRO A 419 29.94 -16.56 -18.23
CA PRO A 419 29.81 -15.42 -17.32
C PRO A 419 30.36 -14.10 -17.89
N ASN A 420 31.34 -14.19 -18.78
CA ASN A 420 32.07 -13.01 -19.31
C ASN A 420 31.53 -12.52 -20.65
N LYS A 421 30.37 -13.01 -21.10
CA LYS A 421 29.76 -12.55 -22.36
C LYS A 421 28.67 -11.52 -22.06
N PRO A 422 28.87 -10.23 -22.40
CA PRO A 422 27.87 -9.21 -22.14
C PRO A 422 26.57 -9.52 -22.90
N LYS A 423 25.44 -9.49 -22.20
CA LYS A 423 24.11 -9.61 -22.80
C LYS A 423 23.66 -8.22 -23.26
N ASN A 424 23.59 -8.02 -24.57
CA ASN A 424 23.04 -6.79 -25.17
C ASN A 424 21.52 -6.78 -25.06
N ILE A 425 21.00 -6.53 -23.85
CA ILE A 425 19.57 -6.44 -23.57
C ILE A 425 19.16 -4.98 -23.76
N LYS A 426 18.56 -4.66 -24.90
CA LYS A 426 17.91 -3.36 -25.09
C LYS A 426 16.62 -3.34 -24.26
N GLY A 427 16.55 -2.44 -23.27
CA GLY A 427 15.30 -2.18 -22.55
C GLY A 427 14.25 -1.66 -23.53
N LYS A 428 13.11 -2.35 -23.63
CA LYS A 428 11.90 -1.85 -24.31
C LYS A 428 11.02 -1.07 -23.35
#